data_AF-A0A1Q3LNE4-F1
#
_entry.id   AF-A0A1Q3LNE4-F1
#
_cell.length_a   1.000
_cell.length_b   1.000
_cell.length_c   1.000
_cell.angle_alpha   90.00
_cell.angle_beta   90.00
_cell.angle_gamma   90.00
#
_symmetry.space_group_name_H-M   'P 1'
#
loop_
_entity.id
_entity.type
_entity.pdbx_description
1 polymer ?
#
loop_
_entity_poly.entity_id
_entity_poly.type
_entity_poly.pdbx_seq_one_letter_code
_entity_poly.pdbx_strand_id
1 'polypeptide(L)'
;IVFVAGIGWWQLGITLTASLIVARFLSPQPAFAIAAAMQSAIVMVIPVSVPFFRMIDGLVGGVMALLVTALLPRSPQRTVAREGAALFSAFDGAVSTLVQALRRGDAVRAERGLTKARALQGLVDQWRAGIESGSEIARISPFLRRQRSEFQRQERIRLHLDLATRNLRVIARRVVYLCDDRQPRPIAADLLAELAAGARLIAESLGDISYEPAAREAVRAVAARLDPTVLADRSSAVDQTLIGALRPLAVDLMTAAGMPADEARAAIPRV
;
A
#
# COMPACT_ATOMS: atom_id res chain seq x y z
N ILE A 1 -53.37 -5.18 -20.57
CA ILE A 1 -53.64 -5.52 -19.15
C ILE A 1 -53.62 -4.26 -18.25
N VAL A 2 -52.62 -3.37 -18.38
CA VAL A 2 -52.58 -2.08 -17.62
C VAL A 2 -53.63 -1.05 -18.08
N PHE A 3 -54.11 -1.10 -19.32
CA PHE A 3 -55.14 -0.17 -19.80
C PHE A 3 -56.58 -0.51 -19.40
N VAL A 4 -56.83 -1.65 -18.73
CA VAL A 4 -58.21 -2.13 -18.43
C VAL A 4 -58.49 -2.27 -16.94
N ALA A 5 -57.47 -2.46 -16.09
CA ALA A 5 -57.63 -2.55 -14.65
C ALA A 5 -56.89 -1.36 -14.01
N GLY A 6 -57.63 -0.34 -13.56
CA GLY A 6 -57.05 0.81 -12.87
C GLY A 6 -56.08 0.41 -11.77
N ILE A 7 -55.15 1.31 -11.43
CA ILE A 7 -54.03 1.09 -10.50
C ILE A 7 -54.55 0.54 -9.17
N GLY A 8 -54.52 -0.78 -9.03
CA GLY A 8 -54.99 -1.46 -7.83
C GLY A 8 -53.87 -1.53 -6.80
N TRP A 9 -54.17 -1.23 -5.54
CA TRP A 9 -53.25 -1.36 -4.40
C TRP A 9 -52.53 -2.72 -4.35
N TRP A 10 -53.18 -3.77 -4.82
CA TRP A 10 -52.61 -5.12 -4.92
C TRP A 10 -51.57 -5.25 -6.04
N GLN A 11 -51.74 -4.57 -7.18
CA GLN A 11 -50.77 -4.59 -8.28
C GLN A 11 -49.48 -3.86 -7.88
N LEU A 12 -49.61 -2.75 -7.14
CA LEU A 12 -48.49 -2.04 -6.50
C LEU A 12 -47.73 -2.96 -5.53
N GLY A 13 -48.46 -3.69 -4.67
CA GLY A 13 -47.86 -4.64 -3.74
C GLY A 13 -47.06 -5.73 -4.45
N ILE A 14 -47.59 -6.32 -5.52
CA ILE A 14 -46.90 -7.36 -6.29
C ILE A 14 -45.67 -6.80 -7.00
N THR A 15 -45.79 -5.64 -7.67
CA THR A 15 -44.66 -5.03 -8.38
C THR A 15 -43.53 -4.61 -7.44
N LEU A 16 -43.87 -4.02 -6.29
CA LEU A 16 -42.88 -3.67 -5.26
C LEU A 16 -42.17 -4.90 -4.70
N THR A 17 -42.93 -5.97 -4.40
CA THR A 17 -42.36 -7.21 -3.87
C THR A 17 -41.43 -7.86 -4.90
N ALA A 18 -41.86 -7.95 -6.17
CA ALA A 18 -41.03 -8.48 -7.25
C ALA A 18 -39.77 -7.63 -7.48
N SER A 19 -39.90 -6.31 -7.48
CA SER A 19 -38.79 -5.37 -7.63
C SER A 19 -37.76 -5.51 -6.50
N LEU A 20 -38.22 -5.63 -5.25
CA LEU A 20 -37.35 -5.82 -4.08
C LEU A 20 -36.61 -7.15 -4.13
N ILE A 21 -37.28 -8.25 -4.52
CA ILE A 21 -36.65 -9.57 -4.66
C ILE A 21 -35.55 -9.50 -5.72
N VAL A 22 -35.86 -9.00 -6.92
CA VAL A 22 -34.89 -8.89 -8.02
C VAL A 22 -33.73 -7.97 -7.67
N ALA A 23 -34.01 -6.81 -7.07
CA ALA A 23 -32.98 -5.86 -6.65
C ALA A 23 -32.04 -6.45 -5.58
N ARG A 24 -32.57 -7.25 -4.65
CA ARG A 24 -31.79 -7.89 -3.59
C ARG A 24 -30.90 -9.03 -4.10
N PHE A 25 -31.31 -9.68 -5.18
CA PHE A 25 -30.49 -10.64 -5.92
C PHE A 25 -29.35 -9.96 -6.70
N LEU A 26 -29.60 -8.78 -7.27
CA LEU A 26 -28.62 -8.03 -8.07
C LEU A 26 -27.59 -7.26 -7.21
N SER A 27 -27.97 -6.79 -6.01
CA SER A 27 -27.08 -6.04 -5.14
C SER A 27 -27.29 -6.36 -3.65
N PRO A 28 -26.21 -6.57 -2.87
CA PRO A 28 -26.30 -6.70 -1.42
C PRO A 28 -26.64 -5.41 -0.67
N GLN A 29 -26.55 -4.24 -1.34
CA GLN A 29 -26.67 -2.93 -0.68
C GLN A 29 -28.14 -2.54 -0.46
N PRO A 30 -28.57 -2.24 0.79
CA PRO A 30 -29.96 -1.88 1.10
C PRO A 30 -30.47 -0.67 0.30
N ALA A 31 -29.60 0.30 0.05
CA ALA A 31 -29.92 1.52 -0.69
C ALA A 31 -30.38 1.25 -2.13
N PHE A 32 -29.83 0.21 -2.78
CA PHE A 32 -30.21 -0.16 -4.15
C PHE A 32 -31.64 -0.69 -4.21
N ALA A 33 -32.02 -1.54 -3.26
CA ALA A 33 -33.37 -2.09 -3.17
C ALA A 33 -34.42 -0.99 -2.88
N ILE A 34 -34.10 -0.05 -2.00
CA ILE A 34 -34.96 1.11 -1.70
C ILE A 34 -35.16 1.98 -2.94
N ALA A 35 -34.10 2.27 -3.69
CA ALA A 35 -34.18 3.07 -4.92
C ALA A 35 -35.02 2.37 -6.01
N ALA A 36 -34.84 1.06 -6.20
CA ALA A 36 -35.60 0.27 -7.17
C ALA A 36 -37.10 0.22 -6.83
N ALA A 37 -37.44 0.06 -5.54
CA ALA A 37 -38.81 0.09 -5.05
C ALA A 37 -39.46 1.47 -5.25
N MET A 38 -38.74 2.55 -4.91
CA MET A 38 -39.22 3.93 -5.09
C MET A 38 -39.49 4.23 -6.58
N GLN A 39 -38.59 3.83 -7.47
CA GLN A 39 -38.76 4.05 -8.91
C GLN A 39 -39.94 3.24 -9.48
N SER A 40 -40.11 2.00 -9.00
CA SER A 40 -41.22 1.14 -9.40
C SER A 40 -42.58 1.71 -8.95
N ALA A 41 -42.65 2.27 -7.74
CA ALA A 41 -43.84 2.98 -7.25
C ALA A 41 -44.18 4.21 -8.10
N ILE A 42 -43.17 5.05 -8.40
CA ILE A 42 -43.36 6.27 -9.22
C ILE A 42 -43.88 5.92 -10.63
N VAL A 43 -43.32 4.88 -11.25
CA VAL A 43 -43.73 4.36 -12.57
C VAL A 43 -45.19 3.89 -12.59
N MET A 44 -45.68 3.33 -11.49
CA MET A 44 -47.04 2.82 -11.41
C MET A 44 -48.06 3.94 -11.15
N VAL A 45 -47.66 4.98 -10.40
CA VAL A 45 -48.56 6.06 -9.95
C VAL A 45 -48.69 7.19 -10.98
N ILE A 46 -47.65 7.46 -11.78
CA ILE A 46 -47.66 8.56 -12.76
C ILE A 46 -47.85 8.00 -14.18
N PRO A 47 -49.05 8.10 -14.78
CA PRO A 47 -49.28 7.69 -16.16
C PRO A 47 -48.64 8.71 -17.11
N VAL A 48 -47.62 8.27 -17.84
CA VAL A 48 -47.03 9.04 -18.95
C VAL A 48 -47.64 8.56 -20.26
N SER A 49 -48.21 9.47 -21.02
CA SER A 49 -48.89 9.25 -22.30
C SER A 49 -47.93 9.04 -23.47
N VAL A 50 -46.62 9.20 -23.27
CA VAL A 50 -45.60 9.14 -24.32
C VAL A 50 -44.73 7.89 -24.14
N PRO A 51 -44.71 6.96 -25.12
CA PRO A 51 -43.81 5.82 -25.11
C PRO A 51 -42.34 6.27 -25.08
N PHE A 52 -41.45 5.48 -24.47
CA PHE A 52 -39.98 5.66 -24.42
C PHE A 52 -39.39 6.76 -23.51
N PHE A 53 -40.16 7.73 -22.99
CA PHE A 53 -39.62 8.75 -22.07
C PHE A 53 -38.96 8.15 -20.82
N ARG A 54 -39.52 7.06 -20.28
CA ARG A 54 -38.94 6.36 -19.12
C ARG A 54 -37.59 5.69 -19.40
N MET A 55 -37.37 5.26 -20.65
CA MET A 55 -36.09 4.68 -21.06
C MET A 55 -35.00 5.75 -21.10
N ILE A 56 -35.37 6.97 -21.53
CA ILE A 56 -34.50 8.15 -21.51
C ILE A 56 -34.20 8.56 -20.08
N ASP A 57 -35.20 8.60 -19.17
CA ASP A 57 -34.97 8.93 -17.76
C ASP A 57 -34.04 7.93 -17.08
N GLY A 58 -34.19 6.63 -17.36
CA GLY A 58 -33.29 5.58 -16.85
C GLY A 58 -31.87 5.72 -17.40
N LEU A 59 -31.73 6.04 -18.70
CA LEU A 59 -30.44 6.28 -19.33
C LEU A 59 -29.75 7.52 -18.74
N VAL A 60 -30.48 8.64 -18.61
CA VAL A 60 -29.98 9.88 -18.01
C VAL A 60 -29.64 9.66 -16.54
N GLY A 61 -30.45 8.93 -15.78
CA GLY A 61 -30.17 8.56 -14.39
C GLY A 61 -28.91 7.70 -14.27
N GLY A 62 -28.72 6.73 -15.16
CA GLY A 62 -27.50 5.91 -15.24
C GLY A 62 -26.27 6.73 -15.60
N VAL A 63 -26.35 7.60 -16.61
CA VAL A 63 -25.28 8.51 -17.01
C VAL A 63 -24.96 9.50 -15.89
N MET A 64 -25.96 10.06 -15.21
CA MET A 64 -25.80 10.97 -14.08
C MET A 64 -25.22 10.25 -12.86
N ALA A 65 -25.60 9.00 -12.59
CA ALA A 65 -24.98 8.21 -11.53
C ALA A 65 -23.50 7.91 -11.83
N LEU A 66 -23.17 7.61 -13.09
CA LEU A 66 -21.78 7.44 -13.53
C LEU A 66 -21.01 8.77 -13.45
N LEU A 67 -21.61 9.89 -13.86
CA LEU A 67 -21.02 11.22 -13.73
C LEU A 67 -20.79 11.57 -12.27
N VAL A 68 -21.79 11.42 -11.40
CA VAL A 68 -21.70 11.69 -9.95
C VAL A 68 -20.67 10.78 -9.30
N THR A 69 -20.59 9.50 -9.68
CA THR A 69 -19.55 8.59 -9.19
C THR A 69 -18.16 8.98 -9.69
N ALA A 70 -18.05 9.45 -10.93
CA ALA A 70 -16.80 9.97 -11.49
C ALA A 70 -16.40 11.34 -10.92
N LEU A 71 -17.36 12.14 -10.47
CA LEU A 71 -17.21 13.49 -9.92
C LEU A 71 -17.02 13.50 -8.40
N LEU A 72 -17.56 12.52 -7.66
CA LEU A 72 -17.37 12.36 -6.23
C LEU A 72 -15.97 11.80 -5.95
N PRO A 73 -15.02 12.63 -5.51
CA PRO A 73 -13.65 12.21 -5.37
C PRO A 73 -13.49 11.50 -4.03
N ARG A 74 -13.74 10.18 -3.99
CA ARG A 74 -13.11 9.35 -2.95
C ARG A 74 -11.64 9.25 -3.32
N SER A 75 -10.82 10.20 -2.88
CA SER A 75 -9.40 10.29 -3.26
C SER A 75 -8.68 8.97 -2.92
N PRO A 76 -8.33 8.13 -3.91
CA PRO A 76 -7.69 6.84 -3.64
C PRO A 76 -6.29 7.04 -3.04
N GLN A 77 -5.66 8.18 -3.32
CA GLN A 77 -4.34 8.57 -2.83
C GLN A 77 -4.17 8.44 -1.31
N ARG A 78 -5.17 8.85 -0.50
CA ARG A 78 -5.06 8.77 0.97
C ARG A 78 -5.04 7.32 1.46
N THR A 79 -5.82 6.45 0.82
CA THR A 79 -5.82 5.02 1.14
C THR A 79 -4.49 4.38 0.78
N VAL A 80 -3.99 4.67 -0.43
CA VAL A 80 -2.71 4.13 -0.90
C VAL A 80 -1.53 4.61 -0.04
N ALA A 81 -1.51 5.89 0.34
CA ALA A 81 -0.48 6.41 1.26
C ALA A 81 -0.55 5.75 2.65
N ARG A 82 -1.76 5.45 3.15
CA ARG A 82 -1.94 4.72 4.42
C ARG A 82 -1.43 3.28 4.35
N GLU A 83 -1.64 2.60 3.23
CA GLU A 83 -1.11 1.25 3.00
C GLU A 83 0.42 1.25 2.98
N GLY A 84 1.03 2.22 2.30
CA GLY A 84 2.49 2.43 2.34
C GLY A 84 3.00 2.71 3.75
N ALA A 85 2.34 3.60 4.50
CA ALA A 85 2.68 3.90 5.89
C ALA A 85 2.56 2.67 6.80
N ALA A 86 1.54 1.81 6.58
CA ALA A 86 1.39 0.56 7.32
C ALA A 86 2.55 -0.42 7.05
N LEU A 87 3.00 -0.54 5.80
CA LEU A 87 4.17 -1.33 5.45
C LEU A 87 5.45 -0.79 6.12
N PHE A 88 5.70 0.53 6.08
CA PHE A 88 6.85 1.14 6.75
C PHE A 88 6.81 0.94 8.27
N SER A 89 5.64 1.07 8.89
CA SER A 89 5.46 0.82 10.32
C SER A 89 5.77 -0.65 10.68
N ALA A 90 5.30 -1.59 9.88
CA ALA A 90 5.61 -3.01 10.07
C ALA A 90 7.10 -3.33 9.83
N PHE A 91 7.71 -2.68 8.82
CA PHE A 91 9.14 -2.78 8.53
C PHE A 91 9.98 -2.30 9.71
N ASP A 92 9.67 -1.12 10.26
CA ASP A 92 10.31 -0.59 11.47
C ASP A 92 10.13 -1.53 12.67
N GLY A 93 8.93 -2.11 12.83
CA GLY A 93 8.63 -3.12 13.84
C GLY A 93 9.47 -4.41 13.69
N ALA A 94 9.77 -4.83 12.47
CA ALA A 94 10.65 -5.98 12.20
C ALA A 94 12.12 -5.62 12.49
N VAL A 95 12.59 -4.48 11.97
CA VAL A 95 13.97 -4.02 12.15
C VAL A 95 14.29 -3.75 13.61
N SER A 96 13.44 -3.01 14.33
CA SER A 96 13.62 -2.75 15.76
C SER A 96 13.71 -4.04 16.60
N THR A 97 12.95 -5.08 16.21
CA THR A 97 13.02 -6.39 16.87
C THR A 97 14.38 -7.05 16.64
N LEU A 98 14.91 -7.00 15.41
CA LEU A 98 16.23 -7.54 15.05
C LEU A 98 17.38 -6.76 15.69
N VAL A 99 17.30 -5.43 15.73
CA VAL A 99 18.27 -4.56 16.42
C VAL A 99 18.36 -4.94 17.89
N GLN A 100 17.23 -5.15 18.55
CA GLN A 100 17.20 -5.57 19.95
C GLN A 100 17.74 -6.99 20.16
N ALA A 101 17.55 -7.89 19.19
CA ALA A 101 18.14 -9.22 19.22
C ALA A 101 19.66 -9.14 19.11
N LEU A 102 20.19 -8.37 18.15
CA LEU A 102 21.62 -8.14 17.97
C LEU A 102 22.28 -7.50 19.19
N ARG A 103 21.66 -6.49 19.81
CA ARG A 103 22.20 -5.83 21.02
C ARG A 103 22.30 -6.76 22.24
N ARG A 104 21.46 -7.80 22.31
CA ARG A 104 21.39 -8.69 23.48
C ARG A 104 21.88 -10.12 23.21
N GLY A 105 22.16 -10.48 21.96
CA GLY A 105 22.41 -11.88 21.58
C GLY A 105 21.17 -12.77 21.79
N ASP A 106 19.96 -12.25 21.58
CA ASP A 106 18.70 -12.94 21.91
C ASP A 106 18.12 -13.68 20.69
N ALA A 107 18.34 -15.00 20.62
CA ALA A 107 17.87 -15.86 19.54
C ALA A 107 16.34 -15.90 19.40
N VAL A 108 15.60 -15.92 20.52
CA VAL A 108 14.13 -15.93 20.51
C VAL A 108 13.61 -14.63 19.90
N ARG A 109 14.24 -13.50 20.24
CA ARG A 109 13.88 -12.22 19.65
C ARG A 109 14.27 -12.13 18.17
N ALA A 110 15.39 -12.74 17.78
CA ALA A 110 15.77 -12.85 16.37
C ALA A 110 14.72 -13.62 15.55
N GLU A 111 14.21 -14.74 16.06
CA GLU A 111 13.15 -15.53 15.41
C GLU A 111 11.85 -14.74 15.25
N ARG A 112 11.47 -13.97 16.29
CA ARG A 112 10.33 -13.04 16.20
C ARG A 112 10.56 -11.98 15.12
N GLY A 113 11.78 -11.44 15.03
CA GLY A 113 12.17 -10.48 13.99
C GLY A 113 12.06 -11.08 12.59
N LEU A 114 12.52 -12.31 12.38
CA LEU A 114 12.37 -13.06 11.13
C LEU A 114 10.91 -13.31 10.77
N THR A 115 10.09 -13.66 11.76
CA THR A 115 8.64 -13.88 11.56
C THR A 115 7.96 -12.59 11.10
N LYS A 116 8.26 -11.46 11.74
CA LYS A 116 7.78 -10.13 11.31
C LYS A 116 8.25 -9.78 9.91
N ALA A 117 9.54 -10.01 9.59
CA ALA A 117 10.08 -9.74 8.25
C ALA A 117 9.39 -10.56 7.15
N ARG A 118 8.98 -11.80 7.45
CA ARG A 118 8.19 -12.65 6.52
C ARG A 118 6.78 -12.12 6.32
N ALA A 119 6.15 -11.58 7.36
CA ALA A 119 4.79 -11.04 7.29
C ALA A 119 4.69 -9.75 6.45
N LEU A 120 5.80 -9.06 6.17
CA LEU A 120 5.82 -7.84 5.34
C LEU A 120 5.30 -8.06 3.93
N GLN A 121 5.45 -9.27 3.37
CA GLN A 121 5.04 -9.57 2.00
C GLN A 121 3.55 -9.26 1.75
N GLY A 122 2.67 -9.60 2.71
CA GLY A 122 1.24 -9.31 2.57
C GLY A 122 0.93 -7.82 2.47
N LEU A 123 1.68 -6.98 3.20
CA LEU A 123 1.53 -5.52 3.16
C LEU A 123 2.09 -4.93 1.85
N VAL A 124 3.18 -5.50 1.31
CA VAL A 124 3.69 -5.14 -0.03
C VAL A 124 2.66 -5.44 -1.10
N ASP A 125 2.04 -6.62 -1.05
CA ASP A 125 1.03 -7.04 -2.02
C ASP A 125 -0.25 -6.20 -1.91
N GLN A 126 -0.67 -5.85 -0.69
CA GLN A 126 -1.78 -4.93 -0.44
C GLN A 126 -1.52 -3.56 -1.05
N TRP A 127 -0.36 -2.96 -0.77
CA TRP A 127 -0.02 -1.63 -1.29
C TRP A 127 0.10 -1.64 -2.83
N ARG A 128 0.63 -2.73 -3.42
CA ARG A 128 0.65 -2.91 -4.88
C ARG A 128 -0.77 -2.86 -5.46
N ALA A 129 -1.70 -3.63 -4.89
CA ALA A 129 -3.08 -3.66 -5.36
C ALA A 129 -3.77 -2.29 -5.22
N GLY A 130 -3.48 -1.55 -4.15
CA GLY A 130 -3.96 -0.19 -3.95
C GLY A 130 -3.42 0.79 -4.99
N ILE A 131 -2.11 0.76 -5.29
CA ILE A 131 -1.47 1.58 -6.33
C ILE A 131 -2.05 1.27 -7.72
N GLU A 132 -2.17 -0.02 -8.07
CA GLU A 132 -2.71 -0.46 -9.36
C GLU A 132 -4.15 0.03 -9.55
N SER A 133 -4.99 -0.18 -8.54
CA SER A 133 -6.38 0.29 -8.53
C SER A 133 -6.45 1.82 -8.64
N GLY A 134 -5.64 2.54 -7.87
CA GLY A 134 -5.58 4.00 -7.89
C GLY A 134 -5.11 4.56 -9.25
N SER A 135 -4.13 3.90 -9.86
CA SER A 135 -3.58 4.27 -11.18
C SER A 135 -4.62 4.12 -12.30
N GLU A 136 -5.36 3.00 -12.33
CA GLU A 136 -6.42 2.78 -13.33
C GLU A 136 -7.58 3.78 -13.17
N ILE A 137 -7.96 4.11 -11.93
CA ILE A 137 -8.96 5.16 -11.67
C ILE A 137 -8.45 6.52 -12.16
N ALA A 138 -7.18 6.86 -11.89
CA ALA A 138 -6.55 8.09 -12.38
C ALA A 138 -6.33 8.08 -13.91
N ARG A 139 -6.36 6.92 -14.55
CA ARG A 139 -6.31 6.77 -16.00
C ARG A 139 -7.60 7.25 -16.66
N ILE A 140 -8.74 6.89 -16.08
CA ILE A 140 -10.07 7.16 -16.63
C ILE A 140 -10.58 8.55 -16.20
N SER A 141 -10.34 8.95 -14.95
CA SER A 141 -10.90 10.21 -14.41
C SER A 141 -10.07 11.45 -14.82
N PRO A 142 -10.69 12.46 -15.47
CA PRO A 142 -10.01 13.70 -15.84
C PRO A 142 -9.56 14.53 -14.63
N PHE A 143 -10.27 14.45 -13.50
CA PHE A 143 -9.96 15.19 -12.27
C PHE A 143 -8.76 14.61 -11.50
N LEU A 144 -8.48 13.32 -11.65
CA LEU A 144 -7.39 12.62 -10.96
C LEU A 144 -6.12 12.50 -11.79
N ARG A 145 -6.08 13.08 -13.01
CA ARG A 145 -4.89 13.07 -13.88
C ARG A 145 -3.65 13.63 -13.19
N ARG A 146 -3.82 14.65 -12.35
CA ARG A 146 -2.72 15.28 -11.60
C ARG A 146 -2.15 14.39 -10.49
N GLN A 147 -2.88 13.35 -10.06
CA GLN A 147 -2.41 12.36 -9.08
C GLN A 147 -1.60 11.21 -9.72
N ARG A 148 -1.53 11.12 -11.05
CA ARG A 148 -0.78 10.04 -11.72
C ARG A 148 0.72 10.06 -11.38
N SER A 149 1.32 11.25 -11.31
CA SER A 149 2.73 11.39 -10.91
C SER A 149 2.96 10.90 -9.48
N GLU A 150 1.96 11.04 -8.61
CA GLU A 150 2.03 10.56 -7.24
C GLU A 150 1.96 9.02 -7.18
N PHE A 151 1.04 8.40 -7.93
CA PHE A 151 0.99 6.93 -8.02
C PHE A 151 2.28 6.35 -8.62
N GLN A 152 2.85 6.98 -9.65
CA GLN A 152 4.14 6.56 -10.22
C GLN A 152 5.28 6.67 -9.20
N ARG A 153 5.28 7.73 -8.40
CA ARG A 153 6.25 7.94 -7.34
C ARG A 153 6.10 6.88 -6.23
N GLN A 154 4.89 6.63 -5.75
CA GLN A 154 4.65 5.59 -4.75
C GLN A 154 4.97 4.19 -5.30
N GLU A 155 4.72 3.91 -6.58
CA GLU A 155 5.09 2.65 -7.22
C GLU A 155 6.61 2.45 -7.25
N ARG A 156 7.38 3.50 -7.56
CA ARG A 156 8.84 3.46 -7.46
C ARG A 156 9.30 3.15 -6.03
N ILE A 157 8.73 3.83 -5.02
CA ILE A 157 9.07 3.56 -3.62
C ILE A 157 8.73 2.11 -3.27
N ARG A 158 7.54 1.63 -3.65
CA ARG A 158 7.06 0.27 -3.39
C ARG A 158 7.97 -0.79 -4.03
N LEU A 159 8.39 -0.59 -5.29
CA LEU A 159 9.28 -1.52 -6.00
C LEU A 159 10.59 -1.73 -5.24
N HIS A 160 11.22 -0.64 -4.81
CA HIS A 160 12.47 -0.71 -4.07
C HIS A 160 12.29 -1.18 -2.62
N LEU A 161 11.15 -0.86 -1.99
CA LEU A 161 10.84 -1.38 -0.66
C LEU A 161 10.54 -2.90 -0.69
N ASP A 162 9.96 -3.45 -1.76
CA ASP A 162 9.85 -4.92 -1.94
C ASP A 162 11.24 -5.57 -1.92
N LEU A 163 12.20 -5.03 -2.68
CA LEU A 163 13.59 -5.50 -2.65
C LEU A 163 14.21 -5.38 -1.25
N ALA A 164 14.01 -4.25 -0.57
CA ALA A 164 14.46 -4.04 0.80
C ALA A 164 13.87 -5.07 1.78
N THR A 165 12.58 -5.43 1.64
CA THR A 165 11.94 -6.45 2.50
C THR A 165 12.48 -7.87 2.22
N ARG A 166 12.85 -8.17 0.97
CA ARG A 166 13.54 -9.42 0.61
C ARG A 166 14.92 -9.49 1.27
N ASN A 167 15.70 -8.41 1.17
CA ASN A 167 17.00 -8.30 1.81
C ASN A 167 16.89 -8.36 3.34
N LEU A 168 15.87 -7.73 3.93
CA LEU A 168 15.60 -7.81 5.37
C LEU A 168 15.33 -9.24 5.84
N ARG A 169 14.64 -10.08 5.06
CA ARG A 169 14.45 -11.50 5.39
C ARG A 169 15.76 -12.27 5.41
N VAL A 170 16.68 -11.98 4.49
CA VAL A 170 18.02 -12.58 4.45
C VAL A 170 18.81 -12.15 5.68
N ILE A 171 18.82 -10.85 6.00
CA ILE A 171 19.44 -10.29 7.20
C ILE A 171 18.86 -10.98 8.45
N ALA A 172 17.53 -11.01 8.58
CA ALA A 172 16.84 -11.61 9.73
C ALA A 172 17.20 -13.09 9.93
N ARG A 173 17.23 -13.88 8.86
CA ARG A 173 17.64 -15.30 8.91
C ARG A 173 19.08 -15.43 9.41
N ARG A 174 19.97 -14.52 8.99
CA ARG A 174 21.35 -14.50 9.46
C ARG A 174 21.42 -14.11 10.94
N VAL A 175 20.68 -13.10 11.37
CA VAL A 175 20.63 -12.68 12.78
C VAL A 175 20.20 -13.84 13.69
N VAL A 176 19.23 -14.66 13.27
CA VAL A 176 18.83 -15.87 14.03
C VAL A 176 20.03 -16.78 14.29
N TYR A 177 20.74 -17.17 13.23
CA TYR A 177 21.93 -18.03 13.35
C TYR A 177 23.03 -17.39 14.20
N LEU A 178 23.24 -16.08 14.04
CA LEU A 178 24.27 -15.36 14.79
C LEU A 178 23.96 -15.29 16.28
N CYS A 179 22.69 -15.13 16.67
CA CYS A 179 22.32 -15.05 18.07
C CYS A 179 22.39 -16.40 18.82
N ASP A 180 22.69 -17.52 18.15
CA ASP A 180 22.84 -18.83 18.81
C ASP A 180 24.02 -18.85 19.80
N ASP A 181 25.07 -18.06 19.53
CA ASP A 181 26.23 -17.91 20.43
C ASP A 181 25.97 -16.97 21.63
N ARG A 182 24.80 -16.34 21.68
CA ARG A 182 24.38 -15.35 22.68
C ARG A 182 25.32 -14.15 22.84
N GLN A 183 26.13 -13.84 21.83
CA GLN A 183 27.04 -12.71 21.86
C GLN A 183 26.39 -11.41 21.32
N PRO A 184 26.52 -10.28 22.03
CA PRO A 184 26.08 -8.97 21.55
C PRO A 184 26.85 -8.51 20.30
N ARG A 185 26.14 -7.85 19.37
CA ARG A 185 26.65 -7.31 18.11
C ARG A 185 26.22 -5.85 17.92
N PRO A 186 26.76 -4.92 18.73
CA PRO A 186 26.29 -3.53 18.75
C PRO A 186 26.49 -2.80 17.41
N ILE A 187 27.62 -3.02 16.72
CA ILE A 187 27.94 -2.34 15.46
C ILE A 187 26.90 -2.64 14.39
N ALA A 188 26.59 -3.92 14.15
CA ALA A 188 25.58 -4.32 13.19
C ALA A 188 24.17 -3.84 13.59
N ALA A 189 23.88 -3.83 14.90
CA ALA A 189 22.62 -3.32 15.41
C ALA A 189 22.45 -1.82 15.15
N ASP A 190 23.51 -1.03 15.35
CA ASP A 190 23.47 0.41 15.17
C ASP A 190 23.37 0.79 13.68
N LEU A 191 24.14 0.14 12.81
CA LEU A 191 24.02 0.33 11.35
C LEU A 191 22.60 0.01 10.85
N LEU A 192 22.02 -1.10 11.31
CA LEU A 192 20.66 -1.48 10.94
C LEU A 192 19.61 -0.50 11.51
N ALA A 193 19.82 0.02 12.72
CA ALA A 193 18.93 1.02 13.33
C ALA A 193 18.98 2.36 12.59
N GLU A 194 20.15 2.78 12.12
CA GLU A 194 20.32 3.99 11.33
C GLU A 194 19.70 3.86 9.93
N LEU A 195 19.83 2.70 9.27
CA LEU A 195 19.11 2.41 8.02
C LEU A 195 17.59 2.48 8.23
N ALA A 196 17.08 1.98 9.36
CA ALA A 196 15.66 2.12 9.71
C ALA A 196 15.25 3.58 9.91
N ALA A 197 16.14 4.42 10.48
CA ALA A 197 15.88 5.86 10.59
C ALA A 197 15.74 6.52 9.21
N GLY A 198 16.61 6.16 8.25
CA GLY A 198 16.45 6.58 6.86
C GLY A 198 15.12 6.10 6.25
N ALA A 199 14.75 4.84 6.48
CA ALA A 199 13.47 4.30 6.00
C ALA A 199 12.25 5.03 6.58
N ARG A 200 12.31 5.49 7.84
CA ARG A 200 11.25 6.34 8.42
C ARG A 200 11.10 7.67 7.68
N LEU A 201 12.20 8.30 7.27
CA LEU A 201 12.13 9.52 6.45
C LEU A 201 11.53 9.25 5.06
N ILE A 202 11.77 8.08 4.47
CA ILE A 202 11.09 7.66 3.23
C ILE A 202 9.58 7.53 3.49
N ALA A 203 9.17 6.99 4.64
CA ALA A 203 7.76 6.91 5.03
C ALA A 203 7.11 8.29 5.15
N GLU A 204 7.78 9.25 5.81
CA GLU A 204 7.32 10.65 5.89
C GLU A 204 7.19 11.28 4.50
N SER A 205 8.09 10.88 3.58
CA SER A 205 8.01 11.37 2.20
C SER A 205 6.68 11.04 1.52
N LEU A 206 6.04 9.92 1.86
CA LEU A 206 4.72 9.55 1.29
C LEU A 206 3.65 10.61 1.55
N GLY A 207 3.75 11.33 2.67
CA GLY A 207 2.88 12.46 3.00
C GLY A 207 3.40 13.79 2.47
N ASP A 208 4.72 14.01 2.52
CA ASP A 208 5.37 15.25 2.10
C ASP A 208 6.69 14.97 1.36
N ILE A 209 6.71 15.24 0.05
CA ILE A 209 7.87 15.01 -0.82
C ILE A 209 9.15 15.75 -0.36
N SER A 210 9.02 16.80 0.47
CA SER A 210 10.17 17.55 0.99
C SER A 210 11.15 16.71 1.83
N TYR A 211 10.71 15.57 2.37
CA TYR A 211 11.56 14.64 3.11
C TYR A 211 12.44 13.75 2.22
N GLU A 212 12.17 13.63 0.92
CA GLU A 212 12.89 12.72 0.02
C GLU A 212 14.42 13.00 -0.04
N PRO A 213 14.89 14.26 -0.15
CA PRO A 213 16.33 14.56 -0.09
C PRO A 213 16.96 14.22 1.27
N ALA A 214 16.26 14.48 2.37
CA ALA A 214 16.76 14.17 3.72
C ALA A 214 16.86 12.65 3.93
N ALA A 215 15.86 11.89 3.46
CA ALA A 215 15.89 10.42 3.49
C ALA A 215 17.07 9.87 2.69
N ARG A 216 17.31 10.42 1.49
CA ARG A 216 18.42 10.03 0.63
C ARG A 216 19.77 10.23 1.31
N GLU A 217 19.99 11.41 1.89
CA GLU A 217 21.27 11.71 2.54
C GLU A 217 21.47 10.89 3.82
N ALA A 218 20.41 10.69 4.61
CA ALA A 218 20.47 9.84 5.80
C ALA A 218 20.90 8.41 5.47
N VAL A 219 20.32 7.79 4.44
CA VAL A 219 20.71 6.44 4.02
C VAL A 219 22.11 6.43 3.40
N ARG A 220 22.46 7.45 2.60
CA ARG A 220 23.79 7.59 1.98
C ARG A 220 24.91 7.68 3.03
N ALA A 221 24.70 8.44 4.10
CA ALA A 221 25.65 8.58 5.20
C ALA A 221 25.92 7.24 5.93
N VAL A 222 24.92 6.36 6.01
CA VAL A 222 25.10 5.00 6.56
C VAL A 222 25.78 4.10 5.53
N ALA A 223 25.36 4.18 4.26
CA ALA A 223 25.94 3.42 3.16
C ALA A 223 27.46 3.62 3.03
N ALA A 224 27.95 4.85 3.19
CA ALA A 224 29.36 5.19 3.16
C ALA A 224 30.18 4.52 4.29
N ARG A 225 29.54 4.11 5.39
CA ARG A 225 30.17 3.40 6.52
C ARG A 225 30.10 1.88 6.37
N LEU A 226 29.41 1.33 5.37
CA LEU A 226 29.33 -0.12 5.11
C LEU A 226 30.58 -0.64 4.38
N ASP A 227 31.77 -0.21 4.80
CA ASP A 227 33.06 -0.69 4.30
C ASP A 227 33.56 -1.84 5.19
N PRO A 228 33.66 -3.08 4.66
CA PRO A 228 34.18 -4.22 5.42
C PRO A 228 35.63 -4.04 5.88
N THR A 229 36.46 -3.28 5.15
CA THR A 229 37.87 -3.08 5.50
C THR A 229 38.02 -2.18 6.72
N VAL A 230 37.26 -1.08 6.78
CA VAL A 230 37.19 -0.17 7.94
C VAL A 230 36.58 -0.85 9.16
N LEU A 231 35.66 -1.80 8.92
CA LEU A 231 34.99 -2.55 9.97
C LEU A 231 35.74 -3.84 10.37
N ALA A 232 36.74 -4.27 9.60
CA ALA A 232 37.48 -5.52 9.84
C ALA A 232 38.20 -5.51 11.20
N ASP A 233 38.77 -4.37 11.58
CA ASP A 233 39.47 -4.21 12.87
C ASP A 233 38.51 -4.14 14.06
N ARG A 234 37.21 -3.96 13.81
CA ARG A 234 36.19 -3.72 14.84
C ARG A 234 35.15 -4.83 14.95
N SER A 235 35.22 -5.86 14.10
CA SER A 235 34.16 -6.85 13.99
C SER A 235 34.69 -8.21 13.52
N SER A 236 34.15 -9.28 14.10
CA SER A 236 34.52 -10.65 13.73
C SER A 236 34.22 -10.92 12.24
N ALA A 237 34.90 -11.88 11.62
CA ALA A 237 34.62 -12.27 10.23
C ALA A 237 33.14 -12.64 10.01
N VAL A 238 32.52 -13.21 11.04
CA VAL A 238 31.10 -13.54 11.07
C VAL A 238 30.22 -12.27 11.03
N ASP A 239 30.58 -11.23 11.76
CA ASP A 239 29.84 -9.96 11.76
C ASP A 239 30.00 -9.18 10.46
N GLN A 240 31.19 -9.26 9.83
CA GLN A 240 31.45 -8.65 8.52
C GLN A 240 30.49 -9.18 7.44
N THR A 241 30.16 -10.46 7.51
CA THR A 241 29.20 -11.04 6.57
C THR A 241 27.77 -10.55 6.79
N LEU A 242 27.37 -10.21 8.02
CA LEU A 242 26.09 -9.56 8.31
C LEU A 242 26.08 -8.12 7.79
N ILE A 243 27.16 -7.37 8.02
CA ILE A 243 27.35 -6.01 7.50
C ILE A 243 27.27 -6.02 5.96
N GLY A 244 27.89 -7.00 5.31
CA GLY A 244 27.79 -7.21 3.86
C GLY A 244 26.34 -7.37 3.37
N ALA A 245 25.49 -8.05 4.16
CA ALA A 245 24.06 -8.20 3.85
C ALA A 245 23.25 -6.90 4.01
N LEU A 246 23.76 -5.89 4.74
CA LEU A 246 23.14 -4.56 4.84
C LEU A 246 23.36 -3.71 3.59
N ARG A 247 24.38 -4.02 2.76
CA ARG A 247 24.71 -3.21 1.57
C ARG A 247 23.59 -3.20 0.52
N PRO A 248 23.03 -4.36 0.09
CA PRO A 248 21.87 -4.36 -0.80
C PRO A 248 20.66 -3.63 -0.21
N LEU A 249 20.42 -3.77 1.10
CA LEU A 249 19.35 -3.05 1.80
C LEU A 249 19.54 -1.53 1.71
N ALA A 250 20.76 -1.03 1.92
CA ALA A 250 21.06 0.40 1.79
C ALA A 250 20.84 0.92 0.36
N VAL A 251 21.24 0.14 -0.66
CA VAL A 251 21.01 0.47 -2.07
C VAL A 251 19.50 0.56 -2.37
N ASP A 252 18.72 -0.40 -1.91
CA ASP A 252 17.27 -0.39 -2.09
C ASP A 252 16.60 0.79 -1.39
N LEU A 253 17.06 1.16 -0.19
CA LEU A 253 16.54 2.33 0.52
C LEU A 253 16.94 3.65 -0.15
N MET A 254 18.15 3.78 -0.68
CA MET A 254 18.57 4.97 -1.45
C MET A 254 17.75 5.12 -2.74
N THR A 255 17.50 4.01 -3.44
CA THR A 255 16.69 4.00 -4.67
C THR A 255 15.21 4.26 -4.38
N ALA A 256 14.69 3.75 -3.27
CA ALA A 256 13.37 4.13 -2.75
C ALA A 256 13.28 5.65 -2.47
N ALA A 257 14.35 6.25 -1.91
CA ALA A 257 14.49 7.70 -1.71
C ALA A 257 14.81 8.49 -3.01
N GLY A 258 14.59 7.89 -4.17
CA GLY A 258 14.68 8.56 -5.48
C GLY A 258 16.10 8.71 -6.04
N MET A 259 17.11 8.05 -5.45
CA MET A 259 18.45 7.99 -6.04
C MET A 259 18.47 7.04 -7.26
N PRO A 260 19.14 7.38 -8.38
CA PRO A 260 19.37 6.44 -9.46
C PRO A 260 20.12 5.18 -8.98
N ALA A 261 19.79 4.02 -9.54
CA ALA A 261 20.37 2.75 -9.08
C ALA A 261 21.91 2.69 -9.21
N ASP A 262 22.47 3.28 -10.26
CA ASP A 262 23.91 3.29 -10.48
C ASP A 262 24.63 4.23 -9.49
N GLU A 263 24.03 5.37 -9.17
CA GLU A 263 24.53 6.27 -8.12
C GLU A 263 24.45 5.62 -6.73
N ALA A 264 23.35 4.92 -6.44
CA ALA A 264 23.16 4.21 -5.18
C ALA A 264 24.20 3.08 -5.01
N ARG A 265 24.52 2.35 -6.08
CA ARG A 265 25.59 1.35 -6.08
C ARG A 265 26.97 1.98 -5.93
N ALA A 266 27.21 3.11 -6.59
CA ALA A 266 28.48 3.84 -6.52
C ALA A 266 28.72 4.47 -5.13
N ALA A 267 27.67 4.77 -4.37
CA ALA A 267 27.76 5.29 -3.00
C ALA A 267 28.22 4.24 -1.98
N ILE A 268 28.15 2.94 -2.33
CA ILE A 268 28.65 1.86 -1.49
C ILE A 268 30.15 1.67 -1.75
N PRO A 269 31.00 1.60 -0.70
CA PRO A 269 32.42 1.32 -0.85
C PRO A 269 32.66 0.03 -1.66
N ARG A 270 33.60 0.06 -2.63
CA ARG A 270 34.00 -1.14 -3.39
C ARG A 270 34.94 -1.98 -2.54
N VAL A 271 34.76 -3.30 -2.61
CA VAL A 271 35.56 -4.31 -1.88
C VAL A 271 36.18 -5.22 -2.91
#